data_AF-A0A314KMP7-F1
#
_entry.id   AF-A0A314KMP7-F1
#
_cell.length_a   1.000
_cell.length_b   1.000
_cell.length_c   1.000
_cell.angle_alpha   90.00
_cell.angle_beta   90.00
_cell.angle_gamma   90.00
#
_symmetry.space_group_name_H-M   'P 1'
#
loop_
_entity.id
_entity.type
_entity.pdbx_description
1 polymer ?
#
loop_
_entity_poly.entity_id
_entity_poly.type
_entity_poly.pdbx_seq_one_letter_code
_entity_poly.pdbx_strand_id
1 'polypeptide(L)'
;MKYATYVINRMPLSPNKTKSPYELMFGEKPSVKHLRVFGSICYVHIPDYHQSKLDAKARKCIFVGYNKRKKGWRCMDPKTHLFIISRDVIFDEVSLYYKVAQ
;
A
#
# COMPACT_ATOMS: atom_id res chain seq x y z
N MET A 1 0.03 -12.04 -12.28
CA MET A 1 -0.72 -10.97 -11.57
C MET A 1 -1.46 -11.55 -10.37
N LYS A 2 -0.99 -11.35 -9.13
CA LYS A 2 -1.64 -11.91 -7.93
C LYS A 2 -2.44 -10.89 -7.11
N TYR A 3 -2.11 -9.59 -7.24
CA TYR A 3 -2.81 -8.52 -6.53
C TYR A 3 -4.18 -8.21 -7.15
N ALA A 4 -4.23 -8.08 -8.47
CA ALA A 4 -5.49 -7.84 -9.18
C ALA A 4 -6.55 -8.91 -8.87
N THR A 5 -6.18 -10.19 -8.94
CA THR A 5 -7.08 -11.30 -8.59
C THR A 5 -7.49 -11.29 -7.11
N TYR A 6 -6.56 -10.95 -6.21
CA TYR A 6 -6.86 -10.82 -4.78
C TYR A 6 -7.91 -9.74 -4.48
N VAL A 7 -7.83 -8.59 -5.18
CA VAL A 7 -8.78 -7.49 -5.06
C VAL A 7 -10.13 -7.87 -5.67
N ILE A 8 -10.12 -8.43 -6.89
CA ILE A 8 -11.35 -8.86 -7.59
C ILE A 8 -12.16 -9.85 -6.74
N ASN A 9 -11.49 -10.81 -6.09
CA ASN A 9 -12.18 -11.80 -5.25
C ASN A 9 -12.84 -11.20 -4.00
N ARG A 10 -12.45 -9.99 -3.59
CA ARG A 10 -13.00 -9.27 -2.42
C ARG A 10 -13.91 -8.11 -2.78
N MET A 11 -14.02 -7.79 -4.06
CA MET A 11 -14.95 -6.79 -4.57
C MET A 11 -16.29 -7.47 -4.90
N PRO A 12 -17.44 -6.82 -4.67
CA PRO A 12 -18.70 -7.30 -5.21
C PRO A 12 -18.64 -7.32 -6.74
N LEU A 13 -19.16 -8.39 -7.34
CA LEU A 13 -19.11 -8.64 -8.79
C LEU A 13 -19.94 -7.63 -9.60
N SER A 14 -20.92 -6.96 -8.97
CA SER A 14 -21.72 -5.91 -9.59
C SER A 14 -22.29 -4.98 -8.52
N PRO A 15 -22.68 -3.75 -8.87
CA PRO A 15 -23.30 -2.80 -7.93
C PRO A 15 -24.56 -3.37 -7.25
N ASN A 16 -25.27 -4.24 -7.96
CA ASN A 16 -26.52 -4.86 -7.48
C ASN A 16 -26.29 -6.18 -6.72
N LYS A 17 -25.05 -6.68 -6.65
CA LYS A 17 -24.71 -7.88 -5.87
C LYS A 17 -24.10 -7.45 -4.54
N THR A 18 -24.76 -7.79 -3.45
CA THR A 18 -24.34 -7.44 -2.10
C THR A 18 -23.15 -8.25 -1.59
N LYS A 19 -22.79 -9.35 -2.27
CA LYS A 19 -21.76 -10.31 -1.83
C LYS A 19 -20.61 -10.45 -2.83
N SER A 20 -19.40 -10.41 -2.31
CA SER A 20 -18.14 -10.72 -3.00
C SER A 20 -17.93 -12.23 -3.15
N PRO A 21 -17.11 -12.69 -4.12
CA PRO A 21 -16.73 -14.10 -4.22
C PRO A 21 -16.16 -14.68 -2.93
N TYR A 22 -15.40 -13.88 -2.18
CA TYR A 22 -14.88 -14.25 -0.86
C TYR A 22 -16.01 -14.52 0.15
N GLU A 23 -17.01 -13.64 0.24
CA GLU A 23 -18.16 -13.84 1.13
C GLU A 23 -18.99 -15.06 0.75
N LEU A 24 -19.13 -15.34 -0.55
CA LEU A 24 -19.85 -16.53 -1.02
C LEU A 24 -19.11 -17.83 -0.67
N MET A 25 -17.78 -17.80 -0.68
CA MET A 25 -16.95 -18.97 -0.41
C MET A 25 -16.75 -19.22 1.09
N PHE A 26 -16.53 -18.17 1.88
CA PHE A 26 -16.15 -18.29 3.29
C PHE A 26 -17.26 -17.88 4.27
N GLY A 27 -18.37 -17.31 3.79
CA GLY A 27 -19.48 -16.84 4.63
C GLY A 27 -19.17 -15.58 5.45
N GLU A 28 -17.95 -15.02 5.35
CA GLU A 28 -17.49 -13.85 6.10
C GLU A 28 -17.12 -12.69 5.18
N LYS A 29 -17.35 -11.45 5.64
CA LYS A 29 -16.93 -10.24 4.93
C LYS A 29 -15.41 -10.12 4.90
N PRO A 30 -14.77 -9.92 3.72
CA PRO A 30 -13.33 -9.77 3.67
C PRO A 30 -12.88 -8.47 4.35
N SER A 31 -11.85 -8.56 5.18
CA SER A 31 -11.16 -7.37 5.67
C SER A 31 -10.34 -6.74 4.54
N VAL A 32 -10.67 -5.50 4.18
CA VAL A 32 -9.96 -4.70 3.16
C VAL A 32 -9.07 -3.61 3.77
N LYS A 33 -8.95 -3.52 5.11
CA LYS A 33 -8.20 -2.47 5.82
C LYS A 33 -6.71 -2.39 5.46
N HIS A 34 -6.15 -3.47 4.92
CA HIS A 34 -4.75 -3.55 4.50
C HIS A 34 -4.55 -3.10 3.04
N LEU A 35 -5.63 -2.98 2.26
CA LEU A 35 -5.59 -2.47 0.90
C LEU A 35 -5.27 -0.98 0.93
N ARG A 36 -4.38 -0.55 0.04
CA ARG A 36 -3.92 0.83 -0.11
C ARG A 36 -3.92 1.21 -1.58
N VAL A 37 -4.15 2.49 -1.85
CA VAL A 37 -4.19 3.05 -3.20
C VAL A 37 -2.81 2.93 -3.85
N PHE A 38 -2.74 2.19 -4.95
CA PHE A 38 -1.49 2.05 -5.70
C PHE A 38 -1.02 3.42 -6.21
N GLY A 39 0.27 3.71 -6.06
CA GLY A 39 0.85 5.00 -6.45
C GLY A 39 0.65 6.12 -5.42
N SER A 40 0.01 5.85 -4.28
CA SER A 40 -0.14 6.85 -3.22
C SER A 40 1.21 7.24 -2.60
N ILE A 41 1.24 8.40 -1.95
CA ILE A 41 2.37 8.79 -1.13
C ILE A 41 2.37 7.91 0.12
N CYS A 42 3.56 7.47 0.51
CA CYS A 42 3.76 6.79 1.78
C CYS A 42 5.03 7.27 2.48
N TYR A 43 5.01 7.25 3.80
CA TYR A 43 6.12 7.64 4.66
C TYR A 43 6.60 6.39 5.38
N VAL A 44 7.81 5.96 5.02
CA VAL A 44 8.44 4.76 5.58
C VAL A 44 9.36 5.19 6.73
N HIS A 45 9.18 4.58 7.91
CA HIS A 45 10.06 4.85 9.04
C HIS A 45 11.50 4.40 8.73
N ILE A 46 12.48 5.24 9.08
CA ILE A 46 13.91 4.93 8.99
C ILE A 46 14.37 4.55 10.40
N PRO A 47 14.98 3.37 10.61
CA PRO A 47 15.43 2.96 11.94
C PRO A 47 16.52 3.89 12.49
N ASP A 48 16.42 4.18 13.79
CA ASP A 48 17.20 5.21 14.49
C ASP A 48 18.72 5.00 14.44
N TYR A 49 19.20 3.76 14.21
CA TYR A 49 20.63 3.44 14.12
C TYR A 49 21.37 4.19 13.00
N HIS A 50 20.63 4.68 11.99
CA HIS A 50 21.18 5.44 10.87
C HIS A 50 20.96 6.96 11.00
N GLN A 51 20.54 7.48 12.16
CA GLN A 51 20.13 8.87 12.33
C GLN A 51 20.90 9.63 13.41
N SER A 52 21.27 10.88 13.10
CA SER A 52 21.56 11.88 14.12
C SER A 52 20.25 12.47 14.65
N LYS A 53 20.28 13.12 15.82
CA LYS A 53 19.09 13.64 16.53
C LYS A 53 18.21 14.59 15.70
N LEU A 54 18.74 15.16 14.62
CA LEU A 54 18.07 16.14 13.75
C LEU A 54 17.69 15.58 12.36
N ASP A 55 17.96 14.31 12.07
CA ASP A 55 17.63 13.71 10.78
C ASP A 55 16.12 13.43 10.63
N ALA A 56 15.66 13.40 9.38
CA ALA A 56 14.27 13.13 9.05
C ALA A 56 13.87 11.70 9.44
N LYS A 57 12.91 11.54 10.36
CA LYS A 57 12.47 10.23 10.91
C LYS A 57 11.71 9.32 9.94
N ALA A 58 11.35 9.83 8.76
CA ALA A 58 10.61 9.09 7.75
C ALA A 58 11.06 9.47 6.34
N ARG A 59 11.10 8.47 5.45
CA ARG A 59 11.36 8.64 4.02
C ARG A 59 10.06 8.72 3.25
N LYS A 60 9.88 9.80 2.46
CA LYS A 60 8.76 9.93 1.52
C LYS A 60 8.99 9.01 0.32
N CYS A 61 8.04 8.14 0.04
CA CYS A 61 8.08 7.12 -1.00
C CYS A 61 6.72 7.05 -1.72
N ILE A 62 6.68 6.24 -2.77
CA ILE A 62 5.49 5.89 -3.53
C ILE A 62 5.14 4.44 -3.23
N PHE A 63 3.87 4.15 -2.94
CA PHE A 63 3.41 2.79 -2.72
C PHE A 63 3.30 2.01 -4.03
N VAL A 64 3.97 0.84 -4.11
CA VAL A 64 4.03 0.00 -5.34
C VAL A 64 3.42 -1.38 -5.11
N GLY A 65 2.86 -1.67 -3.94
CA GLY A 65 2.14 -2.92 -3.68
C GLY A 65 2.72 -3.72 -2.52
N TYR A 66 2.48 -5.04 -2.53
CA TYR A 66 2.71 -5.90 -1.37
C TYR A 66 3.89 -6.84 -1.59
N ASN A 67 4.65 -7.13 -0.53
CA ASN A 67 5.65 -8.18 -0.57
C ASN A 67 4.98 -9.56 -0.54
N LYS A 68 5.45 -10.49 -1.40
CA LYS A 68 4.93 -11.86 -1.50
C LYS A 68 5.39 -12.77 -0.35
N ARG A 69 6.56 -12.52 0.22
CA ARG A 69 7.23 -13.44 1.18
C ARG A 69 7.10 -12.99 2.63
N LYS A 70 7.10 -11.68 2.88
CA LYS A 70 7.06 -11.10 4.22
C LYS A 70 5.89 -10.13 4.32
N LYS A 71 5.20 -10.09 5.46
CA LYS A 71 4.21 -9.04 5.76
C LYS A 71 4.92 -7.69 5.71
N GLY A 72 4.49 -6.82 4.80
CA GLY A 72 5.07 -5.50 4.58
C GLY A 72 4.64 -4.90 3.24
N TRP A 73 4.58 -3.58 3.21
CA TRP A 73 4.30 -2.80 2.02
C TRP A 73 5.61 -2.54 1.26
N ARG A 74 5.55 -2.66 -0.06
CA ARG A 74 6.63 -2.34 -0.99
C ARG A 74 6.47 -0.88 -1.42
N CYS A 75 7.45 -0.07 -1.05
CA CYS A 75 7.50 1.35 -1.33
C CYS A 75 8.71 1.62 -2.22
N MET A 76 8.58 2.50 -3.21
CA MET A 76 9.69 2.95 -4.04
C MET A 76 10.05 4.37 -3.64
N ASP A 77 11.33 4.62 -3.38
CA ASP A 77 11.84 5.98 -3.29
C ASP A 77 12.10 6.49 -4.73
N PRO A 78 11.37 7.49 -5.22
CA PRO A 78 11.53 7.99 -6.59
C PRO A 78 12.83 8.77 -6.81
N LYS A 79 13.56 9.17 -5.75
CA LYS A 79 14.86 9.82 -5.89
C LYS A 79 15.98 8.80 -6.12
N THR A 80 15.93 7.68 -5.41
CA THR A 80 16.98 6.64 -5.45
C THR A 80 16.60 5.43 -6.32
N HIS A 81 15.33 5.35 -6.75
CA HIS A 81 14.72 4.20 -7.41
C HIS A 81 14.83 2.88 -6.62
N LEU A 82 15.13 2.96 -5.32
CA LEU A 82 15.26 1.81 -4.45
C LEU A 82 13.90 1.38 -3.92
N PHE A 83 13.71 0.06 -3.84
CA PHE A 83 12.54 -0.54 -3.22
C PHE A 83 12.80 -0.83 -1.74
N ILE A 84 11.92 -0.32 -0.89
CA ILE A 84 11.92 -0.54 0.55
C ILE A 84 10.71 -1.40 0.89
N ILE A 85 10.92 -2.39 1.75
CA ILE A 85 9.84 -3.20 2.32
C ILE A 85 9.76 -2.85 3.78
N SER A 86 8.63 -2.30 4.23
CA SER A 86 8.43 -1.97 5.64
C SER A 86 7.01 -2.30 6.09
N ARG A 87 6.84 -2.56 7.39
CA ARG A 87 5.54 -2.64 8.07
C ARG A 87 5.14 -1.31 8.68
N ASP A 88 6.09 -0.47 9.01
CA ASP A 88 5.82 0.81 9.66
C ASP A 88 5.78 1.89 8.59
N VAL A 89 4.59 2.02 7.99
CA VAL A 89 4.32 2.89 6.86
C VAL A 89 3.04 3.68 7.11
N ILE A 90 3.13 5.00 6.99
CA ILE A 90 1.98 5.91 7.03
C ILE A 90 1.62 6.26 5.59
N PHE A 91 0.35 6.16 5.23
CA PHE A 91 -0.13 6.41 3.87
C PHE A 91 -0.85 7.75 3.79
N ASP A 92 -0.49 8.54 2.79
CA ASP A 92 -1.25 9.70 2.33
C ASP A 92 -1.83 9.34 0.96
N GLU A 93 -3.10 8.93 0.99
CA GLU A 93 -3.85 8.44 -0.18
C GLU A 93 -4.58 9.56 -0.92
N VAL A 94 -4.53 10.80 -0.41
CA VAL A 94 -5.17 11.97 -1.00
C VAL A 94 -4.19 12.76 -1.86
N SER A 95 -2.96 12.91 -1.37
CA SER A 95 -1.92 13.66 -2.08
C SER A 95 -1.31 12.85 -3.21
N LEU A 96 -1.12 13.48 -4.36
CA LEU A 96 -0.37 12.92 -5.48
C LEU A 96 1.12 13.24 -5.33
N TYR A 97 1.98 12.24 -5.57
CA TYR A 97 3.42 12.46 -5.54
C TYR A 97 3.87 13.39 -6.68
N TYR A 98 3.33 13.18 -7.87
CA TYR A 98 3.55 14.03 -9.04
C TYR A 98 2.44 15.06 -9.12
N LYS A 99 2.82 16.33 -9.25
CA LYS A 99 1.85 17.39 -9.56
C LYS A 99 1.36 17.17 -10.98
N VAL A 100 0.04 17.23 -11.17
CA VAL A 100 -0.53 17.30 -12.52
C VAL A 100 -0.08 18.64 -13.10
N ALA A 101 0.65 18.60 -14.23
CA ALA A 101 0.97 19.81 -14.97
C ALA A 101 -0.34 20.42 -15.50
N GLN A 102 -0.57 21.70 -15.20
CA GLN A 102 -1.65 22.48 -15.78
C GLN A 102 -1.32 22.88 -17.21
#